data_AF-A0A9J6BKR8-F1
#
_entry.id   AF-A0A9J6BKR8-F1
#
_cell.length_a   1.000
_cell.length_b   1.000
_cell.length_c   1.000
_cell.angle_alpha   90.00
_cell.angle_beta   90.00
_cell.angle_gamma   90.00
#
_symmetry.space_group_name_H-M   'P 1'
#
loop_
_entity.id
_entity.type
_entity.pdbx_description
1 polymer ?
#
loop_
_entity_poly.entity_id
_entity_poly.type
_entity_poly.pdbx_seq_one_letter_code
_entity_poly.pdbx_strand_id
1 'polypeptide(L)'
;MGLSYDSSKFNLVPIHRYPELINQTIKLINEEWPRSIGARLHSLQSSKDTLPTCLVLINSSKTNDEIKCEHTVLAHLKLTPIPSIPLACFIESVVVWKELRGQGIGRYLMNKAEDYCKCHLKCRQIYLSTIDKEEFYKKLGYEPCEPISIFGGPCNIPFRPVTKKKYMRKILVEDTQKED
;
A
#
# COMPACT_ATOMS: atom_id res chain seq x y z
N MET A 1 7.93 14.99 22.44
CA MET A 1 9.00 15.42 21.51
C MET A 1 8.82 14.61 20.22
N GLY A 2 7.96 15.08 19.31
CA GLY A 2 7.72 14.41 18.04
C GLY A 2 8.68 14.98 17.01
N LEU A 3 9.62 14.17 16.51
CA LEU A 3 10.41 14.55 15.35
C LEU A 3 9.46 14.75 14.17
N SER A 4 9.24 16.00 13.78
CA SER A 4 8.53 16.34 12.54
C SER A 4 9.41 15.90 11.37
N TYR A 5 9.12 14.70 10.85
CA TYR A 5 9.84 14.15 9.72
C TYR A 5 9.52 14.98 8.48
N ASP A 6 10.55 15.54 7.85
CA ASP A 6 10.41 16.37 6.66
C ASP A 6 9.87 15.54 5.49
N SER A 7 8.59 15.75 5.18
CA SER A 7 7.85 15.02 4.15
C SER A 7 8.38 15.26 2.74
N SER A 8 9.21 16.29 2.53
CA SER A 8 9.84 16.57 1.22
C SER A 8 10.89 15.53 0.82
N LYS A 9 11.32 14.67 1.75
CA LYS A 9 12.40 13.68 1.53
C LYS A 9 11.91 12.37 0.92
N PHE A 10 10.60 12.13 0.83
CA PHE A 10 10.06 10.85 0.40
C PHE A 10 9.18 10.95 -0.85
N ASN A 11 9.50 10.10 -1.82
CA ASN A 11 8.73 9.98 -3.05
C ASN A 11 8.07 8.61 -3.13
N LEU A 12 6.78 8.60 -3.50
CA LEU A 12 6.04 7.38 -3.80
C LEU A 12 6.11 7.15 -5.30
N VAL A 13 6.65 6.01 -5.72
CA VAL A 13 6.85 5.70 -7.14
C VAL A 13 6.26 4.33 -7.51
N PRO A 14 5.72 4.16 -8.73
CA PRO A 14 5.29 2.86 -9.22
C PRO A 14 6.49 2.00 -9.64
N ILE A 15 6.61 0.79 -9.08
CA ILE A 15 7.79 -0.07 -9.28
C ILE A 15 8.08 -0.39 -10.76
N HIS A 16 7.05 -0.45 -11.62
CA HIS A 16 7.22 -0.80 -13.03
C HIS A 16 7.97 0.27 -13.84
N ARG A 17 8.15 1.48 -13.28
CA ARG A 17 8.98 2.54 -13.87
C ARG A 17 10.39 2.59 -13.29
N TYR A 18 10.68 1.79 -12.27
CA TYR A 18 11.94 1.78 -11.51
C TYR A 18 12.41 0.33 -11.24
N PRO A 19 12.78 -0.42 -12.30
CA PRO A 19 13.15 -1.83 -12.17
C PRO A 19 14.36 -2.07 -11.24
N GLU A 20 15.24 -1.08 -11.08
CA GLU A 20 16.37 -1.12 -10.16
C GLU A 20 15.96 -1.26 -8.68
N LEU A 21 14.73 -0.89 -8.33
CA LEU A 21 14.18 -1.01 -6.97
C LEU A 21 13.59 -2.39 -6.65
N ILE A 22 13.43 -3.26 -7.66
CA ILE A 22 12.76 -4.57 -7.50
C ILE A 22 13.46 -5.43 -6.44
N ASN A 23 14.79 -5.56 -6.51
CA ASN A 23 15.53 -6.44 -5.59
C ASN A 23 15.42 -6.00 -4.13
N GLN A 24 15.51 -4.69 -3.85
CA GLN A 24 15.32 -4.16 -2.50
C GLN A 24 13.87 -4.36 -2.02
N THR A 25 12.90 -4.21 -2.91
CA THR A 25 11.48 -4.43 -2.60
C THR A 25 11.20 -5.91 -2.28
N ILE A 26 11.80 -6.84 -3.02
CA ILE A 26 11.72 -8.29 -2.73
C ILE A 26 12.27 -8.57 -1.32
N LYS A 27 13.44 -8.01 -1.00
CA LYS A 27 14.05 -8.17 0.34
C LYS A 27 13.12 -7.67 1.44
N LEU A 28 12.59 -6.46 1.30
CA LEU A 28 11.64 -5.84 2.24
C LEU A 28 10.41 -6.72 2.48
N ILE A 29 9.76 -7.22 1.43
CA ILE A 29 8.53 -8.02 1.59
C ILE A 29 8.86 -9.39 2.22
N ASN A 30 9.98 -10.00 1.85
CA ASN A 30 10.38 -11.32 2.36
C ASN A 30 10.82 -11.30 3.83
N GLU A 31 11.33 -10.17 4.33
CA GLU A 31 11.64 -9.97 5.75
C GLU A 31 10.39 -9.97 6.65
N GLU A 32 9.23 -9.61 6.10
CA GLU A 32 7.95 -9.68 6.82
C GLU A 32 7.23 -11.01 6.56
N TRP A 33 7.23 -11.47 5.31
CA TRP A 33 6.55 -12.70 4.90
C TRP A 33 7.44 -13.52 3.97
N PRO A 34 8.22 -14.50 4.47
CA PRO A 34 9.13 -15.28 3.63
C PRO A 34 8.41 -16.04 2.51
N ARG A 35 8.82 -15.82 1.26
CA ARG A 35 8.42 -16.56 0.05
C ARG A 35 9.58 -16.64 -0.95
N SER A 36 9.45 -17.47 -1.98
CA SER A 36 10.47 -17.55 -3.04
C SER A 36 10.62 -16.20 -3.76
N ILE A 37 11.87 -15.88 -4.15
CA ILE A 37 12.19 -14.68 -4.93
C ILE A 37 11.36 -14.63 -6.21
N GLY A 38 11.21 -15.77 -6.91
CA GLY A 38 10.39 -15.86 -8.13
C GLY A 38 8.93 -15.46 -7.90
N ALA A 39 8.31 -15.85 -6.78
CA ALA A 39 6.94 -15.44 -6.46
C ALA A 39 6.82 -13.93 -6.19
N ARG A 40 7.83 -13.33 -5.53
CA ARG A 40 7.88 -11.89 -5.28
C ARG A 40 8.09 -11.11 -6.57
N LEU A 41 9.03 -11.57 -7.40
CA LEU A 41 9.30 -10.99 -8.71
C LEU A 41 8.05 -11.01 -9.60
N HIS A 42 7.38 -12.15 -9.70
CA HIS A 42 6.14 -12.27 -10.48
C HIS A 42 5.06 -11.29 -10.00
N SER A 43 4.90 -11.12 -8.67
CA SER A 43 3.95 -10.13 -8.15
C SER A 43 4.35 -8.69 -8.51
N LEU A 44 5.62 -8.33 -8.40
CA LEU A 44 6.09 -6.97 -8.73
C LEU A 44 6.01 -6.68 -10.24
N GLN A 45 6.30 -7.68 -11.08
CA GLN A 45 6.22 -7.59 -12.55
C GLN A 45 4.77 -7.46 -13.06
N SER A 46 3.77 -7.82 -12.25
CA SER A 46 2.36 -7.56 -12.60
C SER A 46 1.98 -6.08 -12.54
N SER A 47 2.82 -5.22 -11.95
CA SER A 47 2.59 -3.79 -11.81
C SER A 47 2.52 -3.08 -13.17
N LYS A 48 1.52 -2.21 -13.34
CA LYS A 48 1.35 -1.35 -14.53
C LYS A 48 0.67 -0.03 -14.15
N ASP A 49 0.51 0.88 -15.10
CA ASP A 49 -0.12 2.20 -14.90
C ASP A 49 -1.62 2.12 -14.51
N THR A 50 -2.22 0.95 -14.71
CA THR A 50 -3.56 0.58 -14.23
C THR A 50 -3.45 -0.56 -13.20
N LEU A 51 -4.57 -0.94 -12.58
CA LEU A 51 -4.56 -2.03 -11.61
C LEU A 51 -4.23 -3.40 -12.26
N PRO A 52 -3.36 -4.23 -11.67
CA PRO A 52 -2.67 -3.99 -10.41
C PRO A 52 -1.44 -3.06 -10.52
N THR A 53 -1.19 -2.27 -9.48
CA THR A 53 -0.06 -1.33 -9.40
C THR A 53 0.67 -1.54 -8.08
N CYS A 54 1.97 -1.86 -8.15
CA CYS A 54 2.85 -1.94 -6.99
C CYS A 54 3.55 -0.59 -6.78
N LEU A 55 3.39 -0.01 -5.60
CA LEU A 55 3.95 1.27 -5.21
C LEU A 55 5.06 1.05 -4.17
N VAL A 56 6.11 1.87 -4.26
CA VAL A 56 7.22 1.87 -3.31
C VAL A 56 7.55 3.27 -2.85
N LEU A 57 7.75 3.42 -1.55
CA LEU A 57 8.19 4.67 -0.97
C LEU A 57 9.72 4.67 -0.93
N ILE A 58 10.34 5.67 -1.56
CA ILE A 58 11.78 5.82 -1.63
C ILE A 58 12.27 7.06 -0.91
N ASN A 59 13.50 6.97 -0.38
CA ASN A 59 14.21 8.15 0.09
C ASN A 59 14.79 8.91 -1.11
N SER A 60 14.37 10.16 -1.28
CA SER A 60 14.80 11.05 -2.36
C SER A 60 16.07 11.82 -2.00
N SER A 61 16.42 11.84 -0.71
CA SER A 61 17.64 12.46 -0.20
C SER A 61 18.83 11.50 -0.37
N LYS A 62 19.33 11.37 -1.60
CA LYS A 62 20.71 10.89 -1.82
C LYS A 62 21.74 12.03 -1.79
N THR A 63 21.33 13.27 -1.50
CA THR A 63 22.18 14.44 -1.76
C THR A 63 22.67 15.24 -0.56
N ASN A 64 22.30 14.96 0.71
CA ASN A 64 22.93 15.64 1.85
C ASN A 64 23.03 14.74 3.10
N ASP A 65 24.21 14.76 3.71
CA ASP A 65 24.83 13.85 4.69
C ASP A 65 24.15 13.60 6.05
N GLU A 66 22.85 13.81 6.22
CA GLU A 66 22.22 13.75 7.57
C GLU A 66 21.29 12.55 7.82
N ILE A 67 20.97 11.75 6.80
CA ILE A 67 20.19 10.51 6.98
C ILE A 67 20.93 9.33 6.35
N LYS A 68 21.72 8.62 7.16
CA LYS A 68 22.17 7.24 6.86
C LYS A 68 20.95 6.30 6.88
N CYS A 69 20.06 6.40 5.90
CA CYS A 69 19.16 5.31 5.57
C CYS A 69 19.88 4.41 4.57
N GLU A 70 20.28 3.23 5.01
CA GLU A 70 20.88 2.21 4.16
C GLU A 70 19.92 1.80 3.02
N HIS A 71 18.62 1.86 3.30
CA HIS A 71 17.58 1.43 2.36
C HIS A 71 17.16 2.56 1.43
N THR A 72 17.24 2.30 0.12
CA THR A 72 16.62 3.19 -0.88
C THR A 72 15.10 3.02 -0.87
N VAL A 73 14.61 1.77 -0.75
CA VAL A 73 13.19 1.45 -0.60
C VAL A 73 12.83 1.35 0.88
N LEU A 74 11.94 2.21 1.35
CA LEU A 74 11.55 2.31 2.76
C LEU A 74 10.30 1.49 3.08
N ALA A 75 9.36 1.46 2.13
CA ALA A 75 8.07 0.83 2.29
C ALA A 75 7.46 0.40 0.94
N HIS A 76 6.52 -0.53 0.99
CA HIS A 76 5.84 -1.06 -0.19
C HIS A 76 4.35 -1.30 0.09
N LEU A 77 3.52 -1.16 -0.94
CA LEU A 77 2.19 -1.76 -1.02
C LEU A 77 1.81 -2.09 -2.46
N LYS A 78 0.80 -2.96 -2.61
CA LYS A 78 0.22 -3.33 -3.90
C LYS A 78 -1.24 -2.94 -3.94
N LEU A 79 -1.66 -2.34 -5.05
CA LEU A 79 -3.04 -2.06 -5.40
C LEU A 79 -3.52 -3.11 -6.40
N THR A 80 -4.64 -3.75 -6.12
CA THR A 80 -5.22 -4.83 -6.93
C THR A 80 -6.67 -4.52 -7.27
N PRO A 81 -7.16 -4.84 -8.49
CA PRO A 81 -8.55 -4.56 -8.85
C PRO A 81 -9.51 -5.46 -8.08
N ILE A 82 -10.73 -4.97 -7.85
CA ILE A 82 -11.83 -5.76 -7.29
C ILE A 82 -12.87 -5.95 -8.42
N PRO A 83 -12.93 -7.12 -9.08
CA PRO A 83 -13.78 -7.30 -10.26
C PRO A 83 -15.26 -6.97 -10.03
N SER A 84 -15.78 -7.21 -8.82
CA SER A 84 -17.17 -6.96 -8.46
C SER A 84 -17.48 -5.52 -8.03
N ILE A 85 -16.45 -4.68 -7.81
CA ILE A 85 -16.62 -3.30 -7.33
C ILE A 85 -15.81 -2.36 -8.23
N PRO A 86 -16.41 -1.86 -9.32
CA PRO A 86 -15.77 -0.87 -10.19
C PRO A 86 -15.35 0.39 -9.40
N LEU A 87 -14.28 1.05 -9.83
CA LEU A 87 -13.71 2.23 -9.17
C LEU A 87 -13.25 1.99 -7.72
N ALA A 88 -13.02 0.74 -7.34
CA ALA A 88 -12.39 0.38 -6.07
C ALA A 88 -11.13 -0.46 -6.30
N CYS A 89 -10.20 -0.36 -5.35
CA CYS A 89 -9.02 -1.22 -5.31
C CYS A 89 -8.85 -1.86 -3.94
N PHE A 90 -8.17 -2.99 -3.93
CA PHE A 90 -7.75 -3.67 -2.72
C PHE A 90 -6.26 -3.41 -2.48
N ILE A 91 -5.91 -2.92 -1.29
CA ILE A 91 -4.53 -2.78 -0.84
C ILE A 91 -4.05 -4.10 -0.25
N GLU A 92 -2.91 -4.57 -0.75
CA GLU A 92 -2.22 -5.77 -0.31
C GLU A 92 -0.77 -5.46 0.08
N SER A 93 -0.18 -6.34 0.89
CA SER A 93 1.26 -6.36 1.16
C SER A 93 1.85 -5.02 1.65
N VAL A 94 1.10 -4.29 2.48
CA VAL A 94 1.58 -3.05 3.12
C VAL A 94 2.69 -3.39 4.11
N VAL A 95 3.90 -2.91 3.84
CA VAL A 95 5.07 -3.21 4.67
C VAL A 95 6.03 -2.02 4.73
N VAL A 96 6.60 -1.83 5.92
CA VAL A 96 7.69 -0.88 6.21
C VAL A 96 8.81 -1.70 6.86
N TRP A 97 10.07 -1.37 6.54
CA TRP A 97 11.24 -1.92 7.25
C TRP A 97 11.05 -1.85 8.77
N LYS A 98 11.42 -2.91 9.49
CA LYS A 98 11.13 -3.06 10.93
C LYS A 98 11.73 -1.92 11.75
N GLU A 99 12.96 -1.57 11.45
CA GLU A 99 13.75 -0.47 12.02
C GLU A 99 13.17 0.93 11.70
N LEU A 100 12.34 1.04 10.65
CA LEU A 100 11.69 2.29 10.24
C LEU A 100 10.26 2.43 10.77
N ARG A 101 9.75 1.45 11.53
CA ARG A 101 8.40 1.49 12.13
C ARG A 101 8.34 2.48 13.28
N GLY A 102 7.14 2.98 13.56
CA GLY A 102 6.90 3.99 14.61
C GLY A 102 7.29 5.42 14.22
N GLN A 103 7.89 5.61 13.04
CA GLN A 103 8.38 6.93 12.57
C GLN A 103 7.40 7.64 11.63
N GLY A 104 6.13 7.20 11.55
CA GLY A 104 5.13 7.78 10.67
C GLY A 104 5.20 7.38 9.18
N ILE A 105 6.23 6.62 8.75
CA ILE A 105 6.41 6.17 7.37
C ILE A 105 5.20 5.41 6.82
N GLY A 106 4.60 4.51 7.61
CA GLY A 106 3.39 3.79 7.19
C GLY A 106 2.19 4.71 6.96
N ARG A 107 2.02 5.76 7.78
CA ARG A 107 0.96 6.77 7.59
C ARG A 107 1.22 7.55 6.30
N TYR A 108 2.45 7.98 6.07
CA TYR A 108 2.83 8.70 4.84
C TYR A 108 2.59 7.84 3.59
N LEU A 109 3.02 6.58 3.61
CA LEU A 109 2.78 5.62 2.52
C LEU A 109 1.30 5.52 2.18
N MET A 110 0.44 5.30 3.19
CA MET A 110 -0.99 5.14 2.98
C MET A 110 -1.64 6.40 2.44
N ASN A 111 -1.34 7.58 3.01
CA ASN A 111 -1.88 8.85 2.52
C ASN A 111 -1.49 9.11 1.05
N LYS A 112 -0.22 8.89 0.68
CA LYS A 112 0.23 9.05 -0.71
C LYS A 112 -0.38 8.01 -1.65
N ALA A 113 -0.64 6.79 -1.17
CA ALA A 113 -1.33 5.78 -1.96
C ALA A 113 -2.82 6.11 -2.15
N GLU A 114 -3.48 6.69 -1.15
CA GLU A 114 -4.84 7.20 -1.27
C GLU A 114 -4.93 8.32 -2.31
N ASP A 115 -4.00 9.29 -2.26
CA ASP A 115 -3.87 10.34 -3.28
C ASP A 115 -3.64 9.73 -4.66
N TYR A 116 -2.76 8.72 -4.77
CA TYR A 116 -2.50 8.04 -6.03
C TYR A 116 -3.76 7.34 -6.58
N CYS A 117 -4.51 6.66 -5.71
CA CYS A 117 -5.76 6.00 -6.07
C CYS A 117 -6.80 6.99 -6.59
N LYS A 118 -6.95 8.13 -5.91
CA LYS A 118 -7.90 9.20 -6.28
C LYS A 118 -7.49 9.90 -7.58
N CYS A 119 -6.24 10.36 -7.66
CA CYS A 119 -5.78 11.25 -8.73
C CYS A 119 -5.41 10.49 -10.01
N HIS A 120 -4.72 9.34 -9.90
CA HIS A 120 -4.21 8.60 -11.06
C HIS A 120 -5.11 7.44 -11.47
N LEU A 121 -5.57 6.64 -10.51
CA LEU A 121 -6.40 5.45 -10.81
C LEU A 121 -7.91 5.74 -10.84
N LYS A 122 -8.32 6.96 -10.45
CA LYS A 122 -9.73 7.39 -10.36
C LYS A 122 -10.61 6.45 -9.51
N CYS A 123 -10.01 5.84 -8.49
CA CYS A 123 -10.73 5.04 -7.52
C CYS A 123 -11.47 5.95 -6.54
N ARG A 124 -12.65 5.51 -6.09
CA ARG A 124 -13.49 6.17 -5.08
C ARG A 124 -13.47 5.45 -3.75
N GLN A 125 -13.02 4.19 -3.72
CA GLN A 125 -13.02 3.37 -2.52
C GLN A 125 -11.78 2.51 -2.46
N ILE A 126 -11.26 2.32 -1.25
CA ILE A 126 -10.15 1.42 -0.97
C ILE A 126 -10.60 0.39 0.03
N TYR A 127 -10.23 -0.85 -0.21
CA TYR A 127 -10.42 -1.97 0.70
C TYR A 127 -9.09 -2.59 1.08
N LEU A 128 -9.05 -3.19 2.26
CA LEU A 128 -7.92 -4.00 2.71
C LEU A 128 -8.39 -5.05 3.70
N SER A 129 -7.49 -5.98 4.01
CA SER A 129 -7.66 -6.88 5.14
C SER A 129 -6.44 -6.86 6.03
N THR A 130 -6.64 -7.03 7.32
CA THR A 130 -5.57 -7.11 8.31
C THR A 130 -5.87 -8.17 9.37
N ILE A 131 -4.84 -8.73 10.00
CA ILE A 131 -5.00 -9.68 11.11
C ILE A 131 -4.89 -8.95 12.45
N ASP A 132 -3.92 -8.03 12.57
CA ASP A 132 -3.50 -7.44 13.84
C ASP A 132 -3.27 -5.91 13.79
N LYS A 133 -3.46 -5.25 12.63
CA LYS A 133 -3.20 -3.80 12.45
C LYS A 133 -4.47 -2.97 12.29
N GLU A 134 -5.61 -3.43 12.81
CA GLU A 134 -6.90 -2.75 12.69
C GLU A 134 -6.84 -1.31 13.22
N GLU A 135 -6.24 -1.12 14.40
CA GLU A 135 -6.14 0.18 15.05
C GLU A 135 -5.29 1.19 14.26
N PHE A 136 -4.28 0.70 13.53
CA PHE A 136 -3.49 1.55 12.63
C PHE A 136 -4.36 2.12 11.51
N TYR A 137 -5.17 1.26 10.87
CA TYR A 137 -6.04 1.68 9.77
C TYR A 137 -7.23 2.53 10.26
N LYS A 138 -7.78 2.26 11.45
CA LYS A 138 -8.79 3.14 12.08
C LYS A 138 -8.30 4.58 12.25
N LYS A 139 -7.05 4.75 12.70
CA LYS A 139 -6.38 6.07 12.83
C LYS A 139 -6.12 6.77 11.48
N LEU A 140 -6.31 6.08 10.36
CA LEU A 140 -6.26 6.63 9.00
C LEU A 140 -7.67 6.86 8.43
N GLY A 141 -8.73 6.59 9.19
CA GLY A 141 -10.12 6.74 8.74
C GLY A 141 -10.67 5.55 7.96
N TYR A 142 -10.05 4.36 8.09
CA TYR A 142 -10.66 3.12 7.60
C TYR A 142 -11.67 2.59 8.62
N GLU A 143 -12.78 2.07 8.11
CA GLU A 143 -13.86 1.49 8.89
C GLU A 143 -13.98 -0.01 8.63
N PRO A 144 -14.35 -0.84 9.61
CA PRO A 144 -14.64 -2.25 9.38
C PRO A 144 -15.72 -2.46 8.31
N CYS A 145 -15.59 -3.50 7.49
CA CYS A 145 -16.58 -3.86 6.48
C CYS A 145 -16.70 -5.38 6.30
N GLU A 146 -17.68 -5.80 5.51
CA GLU A 146 -17.84 -7.19 5.12
C GLU A 146 -16.66 -7.70 4.28
N PRO A 147 -16.36 -9.02 4.33
CA PRO A 147 -15.34 -9.64 3.49
C PRO A 147 -15.57 -9.43 2.00
N ILE A 148 -14.48 -9.19 1.26
CA ILE A 148 -14.52 -8.97 -0.20
C ILE A 148 -13.58 -9.95 -0.90
N SER A 149 -14.04 -10.46 -2.05
CA SER A 149 -13.23 -11.26 -2.96
C SER A 149 -12.56 -10.35 -4.01
N ILE A 150 -11.24 -10.47 -4.11
CA ILE A 150 -10.46 -9.88 -5.23
C ILE A 150 -10.37 -10.83 -6.43
N PHE A 151 -10.89 -12.05 -6.32
CA PHE A 151 -10.91 -13.04 -7.40
C PHE A 151 -12.27 -12.99 -8.11
N GLY A 152 -12.25 -12.87 -9.44
CA GLY A 152 -13.43 -12.90 -10.27
C GLY A 152 -13.96 -14.33 -10.39
N GLY A 153 -15.01 -14.64 -9.62
CA GLY A 153 -15.72 -15.92 -9.68
C GLY A 153 -16.90 -15.90 -8.69
N PRO A 154 -17.98 -16.66 -8.95
CA PRO A 154 -19.11 -16.74 -8.02
C PRO A 154 -18.62 -17.25 -6.66
N CYS A 155 -18.91 -16.49 -5.60
CA CYS A 155 -18.68 -16.88 -4.21
C CYS A 155 -19.69 -17.97 -3.78
N ASN A 156 -19.76 -19.08 -4.50
CA ASN A 156 -20.56 -20.26 -4.12
C ASN A 156 -19.76 -21.29 -3.31
N ILE A 157 -18.61 -20.88 -2.77
CA ILE A 157 -17.90 -21.65 -1.77
C ILE A 157 -18.45 -21.16 -0.42
N PRO A 158 -19.05 -22.02 0.42
CA PRO A 158 -19.50 -21.59 1.74
C PRO A 158 -18.32 -20.91 2.45
N PHE A 159 -18.52 -19.65 2.84
CA PHE A 159 -17.53 -18.86 3.56
C PHE A 159 -17.15 -19.62 4.81
N ARG A 160 -16.02 -20.32 4.78
CA ARG A 160 -15.47 -20.97 5.97
C ARG A 160 -14.87 -19.84 6.82
N PRO A 161 -15.35 -19.60 8.05
CA PRO A 161 -14.87 -18.51 8.91
C PRO A 161 -13.50 -18.87 9.52
N VAL A 162 -12.55 -19.23 8.66
CA VAL A 162 -11.23 -19.77 9.06
C VAL A 162 -10.18 -18.66 9.07
N THR A 163 -10.46 -17.51 8.44
CA THR A 163 -9.49 -16.42 8.38
C THR A 163 -9.70 -15.46 9.53
N LYS A 164 -8.67 -15.26 10.37
CA LYS A 164 -8.60 -14.17 11.38
C LYS A 164 -8.55 -12.76 10.76
N LYS A 165 -8.81 -12.64 9.44
CA LYS A 165 -8.72 -11.40 8.69
C LYS A 165 -9.95 -10.54 8.97
N LYS A 166 -9.70 -9.31 9.39
CA LYS A 166 -10.69 -8.23 9.48
C LYS A 166 -10.58 -7.38 8.22
N TYR A 167 -11.71 -7.17 7.56
CA TYR A 167 -11.79 -6.34 6.36
C TYR A 167 -12.13 -4.92 6.75
N MET A 168 -11.50 -3.98 6.06
CA MET A 168 -11.70 -2.55 6.29
C MET A 168 -11.79 -1.82 4.96
N ARG A 169 -12.53 -0.72 4.95
CA ARG A 169 -12.71 0.14 3.78
C ARG A 169 -12.56 1.60 4.13
N LYS A 170 -12.27 2.41 3.11
CA LYS A 170 -12.28 3.87 3.18
C LYS A 170 -12.83 4.44 1.88
N ILE A 171 -13.76 5.39 2.00
CA ILE A 171 -14.25 6.17 0.87
C ILE A 171 -13.25 7.31 0.64
N LEU A 172 -12.79 7.46 -0.60
CA LEU A 172 -11.96 8.57 -1.02
C LEU A 172 -12.88 9.72 -1.41
N VAL A 173 -13.04 10.68 -0.51
CA VAL A 173 -13.87 11.86 -0.77
C VAL A 173 -13.20 12.72 -1.85
N GLU A 174 -13.94 13.12 -2.88
CA GLU A 174 -13.50 14.17 -3.79
C GLU A 174 -13.46 15.49 -3.00
N ASP A 175 -12.37 16.24 -3.08
CA ASP A 175 -12.36 17.57 -2.48
C ASP A 175 -13.38 18.37 -3.28
N THR A 176 -14.56 18.57 -2.70
CA THR A 176 -15.54 19.49 -3.25
C THR A 176 -14.84 20.83 -3.24
N GLN A 177 -14.46 21.33 -4.42
CA GLN A 177 -13.98 22.70 -4.53
C GLN A 177 -15.08 23.58 -3.95
N LYS A 178 -14.81 24.20 -2.80
CA LYS A 178 -15.54 25.39 -2.39
C LYS A 178 -15.12 26.46 -3.39
N GLU A 179 -15.91 26.62 -4.43
CA GLU A 179 -15.93 27.86 -5.21
C GLU A 179 -16.51 28.92 -4.28
N ASP A 180 -15.64 29.84 -3.85
CA ASP A 180 -16.01 31.14 -3.28
C ASP A 180 -16.48 32.08 -4.39
#